data_AF-A0A8T3ML78-F1
#
_entry.id   AF-A0A8T3ML78-F1
#
_cell.length_a   1.000
_cell.length_b   1.000
_cell.length_c   1.000
_cell.angle_alpha   90.00
_cell.angle_beta   90.00
_cell.angle_gamma   90.00
#
_symmetry.space_group_name_H-M   'P 1'
#
loop_
_entity.id
_entity.type
_entity.pdbx_description
1 polymer ?
#
loop_
_entity_poly.entity_id
_entity_poly.type
_entity_poly.pdbx_seq_one_letter_code
_entity_poly.pdbx_strand_id
1 'polypeptide(L)'
;HLVGAAERPALERIAADLATIPAIEPAVAARLVDRHGTEALGVVALGAELDLLRPLHDGSHQLEAEVAWAARHEHALSLDDVLARRTRIAMGLRDRGASIAPRVAAILGAELGWGETRQALEVESYLRSAHREFDVPPPETEAPSESPAAVAGSAGGTG
;
A
#
# COMPACT_ATOMS: atom_id res chain seq x y z
N HIS A 1 21.02 -15.62 14.98
CA HIS A 1 19.89 -15.37 15.90
C HIS A 1 19.47 -13.92 15.74
N LEU A 2 18.35 -13.67 15.06
CA LEU A 2 17.71 -12.35 15.11
C LEU A 2 16.99 -12.28 16.45
N VAL A 3 17.58 -11.57 17.41
CA VAL A 3 16.93 -11.15 18.65
C VAL A 3 15.92 -10.08 18.26
N GLY A 4 14.62 -10.34 18.41
CA GLY A 4 13.60 -9.30 18.16
C GLY A 4 12.20 -9.80 17.75
N ALA A 5 12.05 -11.02 17.26
CA ALA A 5 10.71 -11.58 17.03
C ALA A 5 10.23 -12.26 18.33
N ALA A 6 9.14 -11.79 18.90
CA ALA A 6 8.51 -12.46 20.04
C ALA A 6 8.27 -13.94 19.71
N GLU A 7 8.41 -14.80 20.71
CA GLU A 7 8.19 -16.23 20.52
C GLU A 7 6.74 -16.51 20.12
N ARG A 8 6.53 -17.54 19.30
CA ARG A 8 5.21 -17.92 18.77
C ARG A 8 4.10 -17.99 19.85
N PRO A 9 4.32 -18.59 21.03
CA PRO A 9 3.29 -18.62 22.07
C PRO A 9 2.92 -17.23 22.61
N ALA A 10 3.84 -16.26 22.57
CA ALA A 10 3.56 -14.88 22.96
C ALA A 10 2.69 -14.19 21.91
N LEU A 11 2.99 -14.39 20.62
CA LEU A 11 2.19 -13.87 19.52
C LEU A 11 0.76 -14.46 19.52
N GLU A 12 0.63 -15.77 19.79
CA GLU A 12 -0.68 -16.44 19.91
C GLU A 12 -1.52 -15.87 21.06
N ARG A 13 -0.90 -15.58 22.21
CA ARG A 13 -1.60 -14.91 23.32
C ARG A 13 -2.07 -13.52 22.94
N ILE A 14 -1.23 -12.72 22.29
CA ILE A 14 -1.61 -11.38 21.83
C ILE A 14 -2.81 -11.46 20.88
N ALA A 15 -2.80 -12.40 19.92
CA ALA A 15 -3.92 -12.58 19.01
C ALA A 15 -5.20 -12.98 19.76
N ALA A 16 -5.10 -13.87 20.75
CA ALA A 16 -6.24 -14.27 21.58
C ALA A 16 -6.79 -13.10 22.41
N ASP A 17 -5.91 -12.30 23.02
CA ASP A 17 -6.30 -11.13 23.81
C ASP A 17 -6.98 -10.07 22.94
N LEU A 18 -6.43 -9.77 21.77
CA LEU A 18 -7.02 -8.83 20.81
C LEU A 18 -8.40 -9.30 20.33
N ALA A 19 -8.59 -10.60 20.13
CA ALA A 19 -9.88 -11.18 19.73
C ALA A 19 -10.97 -11.10 20.83
N THR A 20 -10.63 -10.69 22.05
CA THR A 20 -11.64 -10.40 23.09
C THR A 20 -12.30 -9.02 22.94
N ILE A 21 -11.71 -8.14 22.12
CA ILE A 21 -12.23 -6.79 21.86
C ILE A 21 -13.42 -6.92 20.90
N PRO A 22 -14.64 -6.42 21.25
CA PRO A 22 -15.84 -6.64 20.45
C PRO A 22 -15.76 -6.16 18.99
N ALA A 23 -14.92 -5.16 18.71
CA ALA A 23 -14.71 -4.61 17.37
C ALA A 23 -13.69 -5.41 16.53
N ILE A 24 -13.02 -6.42 17.10
CA ILE A 24 -11.93 -7.15 16.47
C ILE A 24 -12.30 -8.62 16.29
N GLU A 25 -12.47 -9.03 15.04
CA GLU A 25 -12.68 -10.44 14.73
C GLU A 25 -11.38 -11.25 14.92
N PRO A 26 -11.47 -12.55 15.27
CA PRO A 26 -10.29 -13.40 15.44
C PRO A 26 -9.35 -13.44 14.22
N ALA A 27 -9.92 -13.40 13.01
CA ALA A 27 -9.13 -13.35 11.77
C ALA A 27 -8.36 -12.02 11.62
N VAL A 28 -8.96 -10.90 12.05
CA VAL A 28 -8.32 -9.59 12.07
C VAL A 28 -7.20 -9.57 13.11
N ALA A 29 -7.45 -10.10 14.32
CA ALA A 29 -6.43 -10.19 15.36
C ALA A 29 -5.22 -11.02 14.92
N ALA A 30 -5.44 -12.21 14.36
CA ALA A 30 -4.36 -13.06 13.87
C ALA A 30 -3.54 -12.37 12.77
N ARG A 31 -4.20 -11.69 11.83
CA ARG A 31 -3.56 -10.92 10.76
C ARG A 31 -2.75 -9.74 11.30
N LEU A 32 -3.29 -9.00 12.27
CA LEU A 32 -2.58 -7.87 12.88
C LEU A 32 -1.30 -8.34 13.55
N VAL A 33 -1.33 -9.47 14.27
CA VAL A 33 -0.14 -10.05 14.90
C VAL A 33 0.83 -10.62 13.87
N ASP A 34 0.36 -11.27 12.80
CA ASP A 34 1.24 -11.76 11.72
C ASP A 34 2.01 -10.60 11.06
N ARG A 35 1.34 -9.46 10.88
CA ARG A 35 1.92 -8.29 10.22
C ARG A 35 2.76 -7.40 11.13
N HIS A 36 2.27 -7.09 12.32
CA HIS A 36 2.85 -6.09 13.22
C HIS A 36 3.55 -6.72 14.44
N GLY A 37 3.49 -8.03 14.59
CA GLY A 37 4.06 -8.73 15.75
C GLY A 37 3.45 -8.21 17.06
N THR A 38 4.32 -7.82 18.00
CA THR A 38 3.90 -7.25 19.28
C THR A 38 3.28 -5.85 19.16
N GLU A 39 3.61 -5.11 18.10
CA GLU A 39 3.07 -3.76 17.86
C GLU A 39 1.58 -3.78 17.51
N ALA A 40 1.00 -4.95 17.21
CA ALA A 40 -0.44 -5.11 17.01
C ALA A 40 -1.27 -4.56 18.19
N LEU A 41 -0.75 -4.65 19.42
CA LEU A 41 -1.37 -4.06 20.60
C LEU A 41 -1.45 -2.52 20.48
N GLY A 42 -0.37 -1.90 20.01
CA GLY A 42 -0.31 -0.45 19.79
C GLY A 42 -1.24 0.00 18.67
N VAL A 43 -1.31 -0.76 17.58
CA VAL A 43 -2.25 -0.50 16.46
C VAL A 43 -3.69 -0.47 16.97
N VAL A 44 -4.09 -1.47 17.76
CA VAL A 44 -5.47 -1.55 18.27
C VAL A 44 -5.73 -0.49 19.35
N ALA A 45 -4.77 -0.19 20.21
CA ALA A 45 -4.91 0.88 21.20
C ALA A 45 -5.12 2.24 20.51
N LEU A 46 -4.30 2.56 19.51
CA LEU A 46 -4.43 3.78 18.71
C LEU A 46 -5.77 3.82 17.97
N GLY A 47 -6.20 2.69 17.40
CA GLY A 47 -7.48 2.60 16.73
C GLY A 47 -8.67 2.82 17.67
N ALA A 48 -8.60 2.36 18.91
CA ALA A 48 -9.64 2.62 19.91
C ALA A 48 -9.69 4.10 20.31
N GLU A 49 -8.52 4.75 20.45
CA GLU A 49 -8.41 6.18 20.77
C GLU A 49 -9.03 7.08 19.68
N LEU A 50 -8.79 6.72 18.41
CA LEU A 50 -9.18 7.54 17.25
C LEU A 50 -10.49 7.12 16.59
N ASP A 51 -11.17 6.10 17.13
CA ASP A 51 -12.36 5.48 16.52
C ASP A 51 -12.11 4.94 15.09
N LEU A 52 -10.99 4.23 14.92
CA LEU A 52 -10.50 3.66 13.65
C LEU A 52 -10.40 2.13 13.65
N LEU A 53 -11.11 1.43 14.55
CA LEU A 53 -11.13 -0.04 14.59
C LEU A 53 -12.02 -0.69 13.51
N ARG A 54 -12.67 0.11 12.68
CA ARG A 54 -13.47 -0.40 11.57
C ARG A 54 -12.58 -0.81 10.38
N PRO A 55 -13.04 -1.75 9.54
CA PRO A 55 -12.40 -2.07 8.28
C PRO A 55 -12.22 -0.84 7.39
N LEU A 56 -11.11 -0.80 6.64
CA LEU A 56 -10.80 0.29 5.71
C LEU A 56 -11.76 0.33 4.51
N HIS A 57 -12.30 -0.82 4.13
CA HIS A 57 -13.38 -0.96 3.16
C HIS A 57 -14.21 -2.21 3.47
N ASP A 58 -15.39 -2.31 2.86
CA ASP A 58 -16.27 -3.46 3.03
C ASP A 58 -15.56 -4.77 2.64
N GLY A 59 -15.65 -5.77 3.52
CA GLY A 59 -15.00 -7.07 3.34
C GLY A 59 -13.49 -7.08 3.58
N SER A 60 -12.88 -5.97 4.00
CA SER A 60 -11.46 -5.94 4.37
C SER A 60 -11.23 -6.45 5.79
N HIS A 61 -10.14 -7.17 6.01
CA HIS A 61 -9.62 -7.44 7.36
C HIS A 61 -8.63 -6.36 7.81
N GLN A 62 -8.35 -5.37 6.96
CA GLN A 62 -7.43 -4.27 7.24
C GLN A 62 -8.19 -3.14 7.91
N LEU A 63 -7.66 -2.64 9.04
CA LEU A 63 -8.30 -1.59 9.81
C LEU A 63 -7.83 -0.21 9.36
N GLU A 64 -8.69 0.78 9.53
CA GLU A 64 -8.30 2.19 9.37
C GLU A 64 -7.16 2.58 10.33
N ALA A 65 -7.14 1.98 11.53
CA ALA A 65 -6.09 2.18 12.53
C ALA A 65 -4.67 1.90 12.00
N GLU A 66 -4.53 1.00 11.04
CA GLU A 66 -3.22 0.68 10.44
C GLU A 66 -2.69 1.82 9.56
N VAL A 67 -3.57 2.66 9.01
CA VAL A 67 -3.17 3.87 8.29
C VAL A 67 -2.61 4.91 9.25
N ALA A 68 -3.30 5.14 10.38
CA ALA A 68 -2.82 6.04 11.42
C ALA A 68 -1.51 5.54 12.04
N TRP A 69 -1.41 4.23 12.27
CA TRP A 69 -0.19 3.59 12.75
C TRP A 69 0.99 3.80 11.80
N ALA A 70 0.76 3.61 10.49
CA ALA A 70 1.80 3.81 9.49
C ALA A 70 2.33 5.26 9.48
N ALA A 71 1.45 6.25 9.69
CA ALA A 71 1.87 7.64 9.82
C ALA A 71 2.72 7.89 11.08
N ARG A 72 2.24 7.45 12.25
CA ARG A 72 2.89 7.73 13.55
C ARG A 72 4.19 6.94 13.77
N HIS A 73 4.25 5.70 13.31
CA HIS A 73 5.30 4.75 13.72
C HIS A 73 6.11 4.16 12.55
N GLU A 74 5.60 4.22 11.32
CA GLU A 74 6.28 3.65 10.13
C GLU A 74 6.73 4.70 9.11
N HIS A 75 6.71 5.98 9.51
CA HIS A 75 7.11 7.14 8.69
C HIS A 75 6.41 7.17 7.33
N ALA A 76 5.11 6.84 7.27
CA ALA A 76 4.32 7.06 6.06
C ALA A 76 3.98 8.56 5.95
N LEU A 77 4.53 9.23 4.95
CA LEU A 77 4.42 10.69 4.77
C LEU A 77 3.63 11.08 3.51
N SER A 78 3.08 10.10 2.80
CA SER A 78 2.30 10.28 1.58
C SER A 78 1.24 9.18 1.44
N LEU A 79 0.23 9.43 0.61
CA LEU A 79 -0.78 8.42 0.31
C LEU A 79 -0.17 7.21 -0.42
N ASP A 80 0.80 7.48 -1.28
CA ASP A 80 1.56 6.50 -2.04
C ASP A 80 2.40 5.58 -1.13
N ASP A 81 2.98 6.13 -0.06
CA ASP A 81 3.68 5.35 0.95
C ASP A 81 2.79 4.32 1.64
N VAL A 82 1.54 4.69 1.93
CA VAL A 82 0.57 3.77 2.54
C VAL A 82 0.10 2.76 1.51
N LEU A 83 -0.48 3.20 0.39
CA LEU A 83 -1.23 2.34 -0.52
C LEU A 83 -0.35 1.44 -1.40
N ALA A 84 0.79 1.94 -1.89
CA ALA A 84 1.65 1.22 -2.82
C ALA A 84 2.78 0.45 -2.11
N ARG A 85 3.44 1.09 -1.13
CA ARG A 85 4.71 0.56 -0.56
C ARG A 85 4.57 -0.18 0.78
N ARG A 86 3.83 0.37 1.74
CA ARG A 86 3.81 -0.18 3.12
C ARG A 86 2.72 -1.19 3.35
N THR A 87 1.48 -0.89 2.95
CA THR A 87 0.34 -1.78 3.21
C THR A 87 0.01 -2.72 2.05
N ARG A 88 0.48 -2.37 0.83
CA ARG A 88 0.21 -3.11 -0.40
C ARG A 88 -1.28 -3.31 -0.71
N ILE A 89 -2.16 -2.52 -0.06
CA ILE A 89 -3.62 -2.62 -0.21
C ILE A 89 -4.03 -2.48 -1.67
N ALA A 90 -3.35 -1.59 -2.40
CA ALA A 90 -3.62 -1.33 -3.82
C ALA A 90 -3.46 -2.56 -4.73
N MET A 91 -2.59 -3.51 -4.37
CA MET A 91 -2.34 -4.68 -5.22
C MET A 91 -3.48 -5.71 -5.19
N GLY A 92 -4.25 -5.76 -4.10
CA GLY A 92 -5.37 -6.68 -3.94
C GLY A 92 -6.71 -6.16 -4.49
N LEU A 93 -6.81 -4.85 -4.77
CA LEU A 93 -8.04 -4.20 -5.19
C LEU A 93 -8.11 -4.01 -6.71
N ARG A 94 -9.27 -4.28 -7.31
CA ARG A 94 -9.50 -4.15 -8.77
C ARG A 94 -9.32 -2.71 -9.26
N ASP A 95 -9.69 -1.74 -8.45
CA ASP A 95 -9.59 -0.31 -8.72
C ASP A 95 -8.25 0.29 -8.26
N ARG A 96 -7.28 -0.57 -7.89
CA ARG A 96 -5.98 -0.17 -7.36
C ARG A 96 -6.09 0.76 -6.14
N GLY A 97 -7.16 0.64 -5.34
CA GLY A 97 -7.35 1.46 -4.15
C GLY A 97 -7.90 2.86 -4.41
N ALA A 98 -8.39 3.15 -5.62
CA ALA A 98 -9.01 4.43 -5.94
C ALA A 98 -10.22 4.75 -5.04
N SER A 99 -11.05 3.76 -4.72
CA SER A 99 -12.23 3.91 -3.86
C SER A 99 -11.88 4.26 -2.40
N ILE A 100 -10.73 3.80 -1.91
CA ILE A 100 -10.30 4.04 -0.53
C ILE A 100 -9.36 5.24 -0.38
N ALA A 101 -8.76 5.71 -1.47
CA ALA A 101 -7.79 6.81 -1.46
C ALA A 101 -8.27 8.06 -0.71
N PRO A 102 -9.51 8.56 -0.88
CA PRO A 102 -10.00 9.70 -0.12
C PRO A 102 -10.06 9.44 1.39
N ARG A 103 -10.47 8.25 1.81
CA ARG A 103 -10.55 7.90 3.23
C ARG A 103 -9.16 7.79 3.86
N VAL A 104 -8.22 7.16 3.16
CA VAL A 104 -6.82 7.07 3.61
C VAL A 104 -6.18 8.46 3.70
N ALA A 105 -6.45 9.35 2.73
CA ALA A 105 -5.95 10.73 2.76
C ALA A 105 -6.52 11.53 3.93
N ALA A 106 -7.79 11.33 4.30
CA ALA A 106 -8.39 11.97 5.46
C ALA A 106 -7.74 11.51 6.78
N ILE A 107 -7.48 10.21 6.93
CA ILE A 107 -6.81 9.67 8.14
C ILE A 107 -5.36 10.19 8.20
N LEU A 108 -4.59 10.07 7.12
CA LEU A 108 -3.24 10.62 7.04
C LEU A 108 -3.22 12.14 7.29
N GLY A 109 -4.22 12.85 6.78
CA GLY A 109 -4.31 14.29 6.95
C GLY A 109 -4.57 14.69 8.40
N ALA A 110 -5.38 13.94 9.14
CA ALA A 110 -5.55 14.15 10.58
C ALA A 110 -4.23 13.93 11.35
N GLU A 111 -3.46 12.91 10.96
CA GLU A 111 -2.19 12.57 11.62
C GLU A 111 -1.03 13.51 11.28
N LEU A 112 -0.98 14.00 10.04
CA LEU A 112 0.12 14.80 9.50
C LEU A 112 -0.21 16.31 9.43
N GLY A 113 -1.40 16.71 9.89
CA GLY A 113 -1.84 18.11 9.90
C GLY A 113 -2.19 18.65 8.51
N TRP A 114 -2.67 17.82 7.59
CA TRP A 114 -3.06 18.25 6.26
C TRP A 114 -4.49 18.78 6.22
N GLY A 115 -4.65 19.99 5.67
CA GLY A 115 -5.97 20.49 5.26
C GLY A 115 -6.48 19.80 3.99
N GLU A 116 -7.76 20.02 3.66
CA GLU A 116 -8.47 19.39 2.54
C GLU A 116 -7.74 19.53 1.20
N THR A 117 -7.17 20.71 0.92
CA THR A 117 -6.41 20.94 -0.33
C THR A 117 -5.24 19.98 -0.48
N ARG A 118 -4.49 19.73 0.60
CA ARG A 118 -3.35 18.81 0.58
C ARG A 118 -3.82 17.36 0.44
N GLN A 119 -4.92 16.99 1.11
CA GLN A 119 -5.52 15.66 0.98
C GLN A 119 -5.96 15.38 -0.46
N ALA A 120 -6.61 16.35 -1.12
CA ALA A 120 -7.02 16.21 -2.52
C ALA A 120 -5.82 16.06 -3.47
N LEU A 121 -4.75 16.84 -3.26
CA LEU A 121 -3.52 16.72 -4.05
C LEU A 121 -2.84 15.35 -3.89
N GLU A 122 -2.83 14.80 -2.67
CA GLU A 122 -2.29 13.47 -2.41
C GLU A 122 -3.09 12.36 -3.12
N VAL A 123 -4.42 12.45 -3.10
CA VAL A 123 -5.30 11.54 -3.85
C VAL A 123 -5.00 11.62 -5.35
N GLU A 124 -4.97 12.83 -5.92
CA GLU A 124 -4.68 13.00 -7.35
C GLU A 124 -3.30 12.45 -7.73
N SER A 125 -2.28 12.75 -6.92
CA SER A 125 -0.91 12.29 -7.15
C SER A 125 -0.83 10.77 -7.11
N TYR A 126 -1.47 10.15 -6.12
CA TYR A 126 -1.52 8.69 -5.99
C TYR A 126 -2.19 8.03 -7.20
N LEU A 127 -3.38 8.50 -7.61
CA LEU A 127 -4.10 7.94 -8.75
C LEU A 127 -3.27 8.03 -10.04
N ARG A 128 -2.56 9.14 -10.24
CA ARG A 128 -1.65 9.32 -11.38
C ARG A 128 -0.49 8.33 -11.35
N SER A 129 0.11 8.09 -10.19
CA SER A 129 1.19 7.09 -10.03
C SER A 129 0.67 5.67 -10.25
N ALA A 130 -0.47 5.31 -9.66
CA ALA A 130 -1.07 3.99 -9.80
C ALA A 130 -1.38 3.64 -11.26
N HIS A 131 -1.87 4.59 -12.05
CA HIS A 131 -2.05 4.42 -13.50
C HIS A 131 -0.72 4.10 -14.20
N ARG A 132 0.35 4.83 -13.90
CA ARG A 132 1.66 4.59 -14.55
C ARG A 132 2.30 3.26 -14.17
N GLU A 133 2.13 2.83 -12.92
CA GLU A 133 2.78 1.64 -12.39
C GLU A 133 2.04 0.34 -12.74
N PHE A 134 0.70 0.39 -12.84
CA PHE A 134 -0.13 -0.80 -13.00
C PHE A 134 -0.85 -0.90 -14.35
N ASP A 135 -0.86 0.14 -15.18
CA ASP A 135 -1.39 0.03 -16.54
C ASP A 135 -0.37 -0.68 -17.44
N VAL A 136 -0.83 -1.71 -18.14
CA VAL A 136 -0.06 -2.31 -19.24
C VAL A 136 -0.22 -1.36 -20.43
N PRO A 137 0.87 -0.78 -20.97
CA PRO A 137 0.75 0.01 -22.19
C PRO A 137 0.12 -0.87 -23.28
N PRO A 138 -0.76 -0.31 -24.14
CA PRO A 138 -1.29 -1.07 -25.27
C PRO A 138 -0.11 -1.69 -26.03
N PRO A 139 -0.23 -2.92 -26.56
CA PRO A 139 0.86 -3.53 -27.30
C PRO A 139 1.30 -2.54 -28.36
N GLU A 140 2.58 -2.16 -28.33
CA GLU A 140 3.16 -1.29 -29.35
C GLU A 140 2.82 -1.95 -30.68
N THR A 141 1.96 -1.30 -31.47
CA THR A 141 1.77 -1.71 -32.84
C THR A 141 3.10 -1.39 -33.50
N GLU A 142 3.94 -2.41 -33.70
CA GLU A 142 5.16 -2.29 -34.49
C GLU A 142 4.77 -1.62 -35.81
N ALA A 143 5.11 -0.34 -35.94
CA ALA A 143 5.03 0.34 -37.21
C ALA A 143 5.96 -0.44 -38.17
N PRO A 144 5.52 -0.79 -39.38
CA PRO A 144 6.36 -1.54 -40.30
C PRO A 144 7.68 -0.80 -40.49
N SER A 145 8.78 -1.48 -40.16
CA SER A 145 10.14 -1.00 -40.37
C SER A 145 10.37 -0.79 -41.86
N GLU A 146 10.14 0.43 -42.35
CA GLU A 146 10.65 0.85 -43.65
C GLU A 146 12.17 0.99 -43.53
N SER A 147 12.90 -0.03 -43.99
CA SER A 147 14.34 0.05 -44.23
C SER A 147 14.63 1.00 -45.39
N PRO A 148 15.36 2.12 -45.21
CA PRO A 148 15.91 2.84 -46.35
C PRO A 148 17.16 2.13 -46.86
N ALA A 149 17.18 1.90 -48.18
CA ALA A 149 18.29 1.31 -48.90
C ALA A 149 19.50 2.25 -49.05
N ALA A 150 20.67 1.60 -49.08
CA ALA A 150 21.92 1.94 -49.77
C ALA A 150 22.87 3.00 -49.16
N VAL A 151 24.16 2.61 -49.03
CA VAL A 151 25.28 3.18 -49.82
C VAL A 151 26.54 2.30 -49.81
N ALA A 152 27.09 2.16 -51.03
CA ALA A 152 28.38 1.73 -51.58
C ALA A 152 29.64 1.43 -50.71
N GLY A 153 30.50 0.52 -51.24
CA GLY A 153 31.95 0.51 -50.96
C GLY A 153 32.78 -0.73 -51.40
N SER A 154 33.17 -0.78 -52.69
CA SER A 154 34.43 -1.29 -53.33
C SER A 154 35.26 -2.47 -52.75
N ALA A 155 35.70 -3.42 -53.60
CA ALA A 155 37.12 -3.60 -54.02
C ALA A 155 37.44 -4.96 -54.73
N GLY A 156 38.32 -4.90 -55.74
CA GLY A 156 39.21 -5.98 -56.22
C GLY A 156 38.65 -6.88 -57.34
N GLY A 157 39.25 -7.10 -58.52
CA GLY A 157 40.62 -6.90 -58.97
C GLY A 157 41.42 -8.21 -58.97
N THR A 158 41.47 -8.93 -60.10
CA THR A 158 42.60 -9.78 -60.54
C THR A 158 42.48 -9.98 -62.06
N GLY A 159 43.62 -9.93 -62.74
CA GLY A 159 43.75 -9.99 -64.20
C GLY A 159 43.80 -11.39 -64.78
#